data_AF-A0A5M9X1P4-F1
#
_entry.id   AF-A0A5M9X1P4-F1
#
_cell.length_a   1.000
_cell.length_b   1.000
_cell.length_c   1.000
_cell.angle_alpha   90.00
_cell.angle_beta   90.00
_cell.angle_gamma   90.00
#
_symmetry.space_group_name_H-M   'P 1'
#
loop_
_entity.id
_entity.type
_entity.pdbx_description
1 polymer ?
#
loop_
_entity_poly.entity_id
_entity_poly.type
_entity_poly.pdbx_seq_one_letter_code
_entity_poly.pdbx_strand_id
1 'polypeptide(L)' 'MARLVEIASRSRVAVEDEEYERRLAICSGCPDLQYGTTCRHCGCLVQVRAKLADSTCPYPYASQWL' A
#
# COMPACT_ATOMS: atom_id res chain seq x y z
N MET A 1 2.33 5.17 -12.32
CA MET A 1 2.55 5.27 -10.85
C MET A 1 3.98 4.96 -10.41
N ALA A 2 4.79 4.20 -11.16
CA ALA A 2 6.15 3.81 -10.76
C ALA A 2 7.04 4.97 -10.24
N ARG A 3 7.14 6.08 -10.99
CA ARG A 3 7.93 7.26 -10.58
C ARG A 3 7.51 7.86 -9.23
N LEU A 4 6.22 7.82 -8.92
CA LEU A 4 5.69 8.39 -7.67
C LEU A 4 6.05 7.49 -6.47
N VAL A 5 6.02 6.17 -6.65
CA VAL A 5 6.46 5.21 -5.64
C VAL A 5 7.95 5.37 -5.37
N GLU A 6 8.77 5.45 -6.41
CA GLU A 6 10.21 5.65 -6.32
C GLU A 6 10.58 6.92 -5.53
N ILE A 7 9.95 8.05 -5.85
CA ILE A 7 10.16 9.31 -5.12
C ILE A 7 9.75 9.17 -3.65
N ALA A 8 8.62 8.52 -3.37
CA ALA A 8 8.10 8.36 -2.03
C ALA A 8 8.93 7.39 -1.16
N SER A 9 9.60 6.41 -1.76
CA SER A 9 10.43 5.42 -1.06
C SER A 9 11.92 5.80 -1.00
N ARG A 10 12.40 6.79 -1.76
CA ARG A 10 13.83 7.14 -1.86
C ARG A 10 14.56 7.34 -0.52
N SER A 11 13.87 7.84 0.50
CA SER A 11 14.44 8.11 1.83
C SER A 11 13.82 7.26 2.94
N ARG A 12 13.18 6.15 2.59
CA ARG A 12 12.50 5.25 3.53
C ARG A 12 12.86 3.80 3.22
N VAL A 13 12.75 2.94 4.23
CA VAL A 13 12.94 1.51 4.02
C VAL A 13 11.77 1.00 3.19
N ALA A 14 12.07 0.38 2.06
CA ALA A 14 11.10 -0.26 1.21
C ALA A 14 11.02 -1.76 1.53
N VAL A 15 9.86 -2.36 1.31
CA VAL A 15 9.75 -3.83 1.28
C VAL A 15 10.27 -4.38 -0.04
N GLU A 16 10.67 -5.65 -0.01
CA GLU A 16 11.00 -6.44 -1.20
C GLU A 16 9.81 -6.49 -2.18
N ASP A 17 10.11 -6.73 -3.46
CA ASP A 17 9.10 -6.68 -4.51
C ASP A 17 7.99 -7.71 -4.33
N GLU A 18 8.32 -8.92 -3.84
CA GLU A 18 7.33 -9.95 -3.53
C GLU A 18 6.30 -9.50 -2.48
N GLU A 19 6.77 -8.87 -1.39
CA GLU A 19 5.89 -8.35 -0.34
C GLU A 19 5.07 -7.15 -0.83
N TYR A 20 5.66 -6.31 -1.67
CA TYR A 20 4.95 -5.20 -2.30
C TYR A 20 3.81 -5.69 -3.20
N GLU A 21 4.08 -6.68 -4.06
CA GLU A 21 3.08 -7.29 -4.94
C GLU A 21 1.97 -7.99 -4.15
N ARG A 22 2.33 -8.72 -3.08
CA ARG A 22 1.35 -9.34 -2.17
C ARG A 22 0.41 -8.31 -1.56
N ARG A 23 0.94 -7.23 -1.00
CA ARG A 23 0.14 -6.13 -0.42
C ARG A 23 -0.77 -5.48 -1.46
N LEU A 24 -0.29 -5.31 -2.70
CA LEU A 24 -1.10 -4.75 -3.80
C LEU A 24 -2.22 -5.68 -4.24
N ALA A 25 -1.98 -6.99 -4.32
CA ALA A 25 -3.00 -7.98 -4.63
C ALA A 25 -4.12 -7.99 -3.58
N ILE A 26 -3.77 -7.80 -2.30
CA ILE A 26 -4.76 -7.63 -1.23
C ILE A 26 -5.54 -6.32 -1.43
N CYS A 27 -4.87 -5.22 -1.76
CA CYS A 27 -5.55 -3.94 -1.98
C CYS A 27 -6.48 -3.97 -3.20
N SER A 28 -6.10 -4.66 -4.29
CA SER A 28 -6.91 -4.72 -5.51
C SER A 28 -8.23 -5.46 -5.33
N GLY A 29 -8.30 -6.40 -4.39
CA GLY A 29 -9.53 -7.08 -3.97
C GLY A 29 -10.29 -6.40 -2.83
N CYS A 30 -9.77 -5.30 -2.27
CA CYS A 30 -10.35 -4.67 -1.09
C CYS A 30 -11.62 -3.86 -1.43
N PRO A 31 -12.75 -4.09 -0.73
CA PRO A 31 -14.00 -3.36 -0.99
C PRO A 31 -13.89 -1.86 -0.67
N ASP A 32 -12.91 -1.47 0.14
CA ASP A 32 -12.64 -0.08 0.53
C ASP A 32 -11.58 0.61 -0.37
N LEU A 33 -11.20 -0.01 -1.50
CA LEU A 33 -10.35 0.64 -2.49
C LEU A 33 -11.17 1.62 -3.34
N GLN A 34 -10.90 2.91 -3.16
CA GLN A 34 -11.56 3.96 -3.91
C GLN A 34 -10.76 4.32 -5.16
N TYR A 35 -11.48 4.55 -6.26
CA TYR A 35 -10.90 5.01 -7.54
C TYR A 35 -9.77 4.10 -8.06
N GLY A 36 -9.78 2.82 -7.68
CA GLY A 36 -8.76 1.83 -8.04
C GLY A 36 -7.36 2.08 -7.48
N THR A 37 -7.17 3.06 -6.59
CA THR A 37 -5.82 3.49 -6.14
C THR A 37 -5.75 3.99 -4.70
N THR A 38 -6.86 4.43 -4.11
CA THR A 38 -6.85 5.17 -2.84
C THR A 38 -7.55 4.39 -1.74
N CYS A 39 -6.87 4.16 -0.62
CA CYS A 39 -7.48 3.49 0.53
C CYS A 39 -8.51 4.42 1.22
N ARG A 40 -9.76 3.96 1.41
CA ARG A 40 -10.80 4.73 2.13
C ARG A 40 -10.43 5.08 3.57
N HIS A 41 -9.69 4.20 4.25
CA HIS A 41 -9.41 4.33 5.69
C HIS A 41 -8.29 5.33 6.01
N CYS A 42 -7.34 5.54 5.11
CA CYS A 42 -6.21 6.47 5.34
C CYS A 42 -6.02 7.55 4.27
N GLY A 43 -6.74 7.49 3.15
CA GLY A 43 -6.60 8.42 2.04
C GLY A 43 -5.29 8.30 1.24
N CYS A 44 -4.41 7.35 1.56
CA CYS A 44 -3.15 7.17 0.84
C CYS A 44 -3.35 6.37 -0.46
N LEU A 45 -2.49 6.65 -1.44
CA LEU A 45 -2.31 5.79 -2.61
C LEU A 45 -1.73 4.44 -2.16
N VAL A 46 -2.41 3.35 -2.49
CA VAL A 46 -2.02 2.00 -2.05
C VAL A 46 -0.67 1.59 -2.64
N GLN A 47 -0.34 2.07 -3.85
CA GLN A 47 0.97 1.85 -4.50
C GLN A 47 2.12 2.47 -3.71
N VAL A 48 1.91 3.59 -3.03
CA VAL A 48 2.95 4.17 -2.17
C VAL A 48 2.99 3.43 -0.85
N ARG A 49 1.84 3.33 -0.18
CA ARG A 49 1.77 2.78 1.18
C ARG A 49 2.27 1.34 1.24
N ALA A 50 1.92 0.52 0.26
CA ALA A 50 2.35 -0.88 0.22
C ALA A 50 3.87 -1.04 0.11
N LYS A 51 4.58 -0.09 -0.52
CA LYS A 51 6.05 -0.19 -0.71
C LYS A 51 6.84 0.15 0.55
N LEU A 52 6.26 0.87 1.50
CA LEU A 52 6.94 1.31 2.72
C LEU A 52 6.96 0.22 3.79
N ALA A 53 8.14 -0.11 4.31
CA ALA A 53 8.32 -1.20 5.26
C ALA A 53 7.68 -0.93 6.63
N ASP A 54 7.63 0.32 7.05
CA ASP A 54 7.03 0.78 8.31
C ASP A 54 5.49 0.90 8.26
N SER A 55 4.89 0.65 7.09
CA SER A 55 3.45 0.80 6.88
C SER A 55 2.69 -0.51 7.10
N THR A 56 1.51 -0.39 7.72
CA THR A 56 0.52 -1.47 7.88
C THR A 56 -0.79 -1.13 7.16
N CYS A 57 -1.62 -2.14 6.88
CA CYS A 57 -2.95 -1.89 6.34
C CYS A 57 -3.80 -1.17 7.42
N PRO A 58 -4.39 0.01 7.11
CA PRO A 58 -5.15 0.81 8.08
C PRO A 58 -6.60 0.31 8.25
N TYR A 59 -6.89 -0.94 7.89
CA TYR A 59 -8.23 -1.50 8.03
C TYR A 59 -8.63 -1.49 9.52
N PRO A 60 -9.86 -1.05 9.88
CA PRO A 60 -10.19 -0.72 11.28
C PRO A 60 -10.11 -1.88 12.28
N TYR A 61 -10.23 -3.12 11.81
CA TYR A 61 -10.23 -4.30 12.67
C TYR A 61 -8.84 -4.94 12.76
N ALA A 62 -8.37 -5.50 11.64
CA ALA A 62 -7.06 -6.13 11.55
C ALA A 62 -6.41 -5.80 10.21
N SER A 63 -5.11 -5.54 10.24
CA SER A 63 -4.34 -5.31 9.02
C SER A 63 -4.51 -6.49 8.08
N GLN A 64 -5.03 -6.23 6.89
CA GLN A 64 -5.21 -7.26 5.85
C GLN A 64 -3.86 -7.72 5.26
N TRP A 65 -2.75 -7.05 5.61
CA TRP A 65 -1.41 -7.41 5.16
C TRP A 65 -0.68 -8.38 6.09
N LEU A 66 -1.25 -8.78 7.23
CA LEU A 66 -0.60 -9.75 8.12
C LEU A 66 -0.70 -11.18 7.60
#